data_AF-A0A7X2PAQ6-F1
#
_entry.id   AF-A0A7X2PAQ6-F1
#
_cell.length_a   1.000
_cell.length_b   1.000
_cell.length_c   1.000
_cell.angle_alpha   90.00
_cell.angle_beta   90.00
_cell.angle_gamma   90.00
#
_symmetry.space_group_name_H-M   'P 1'
#
loop_
_entity.id
_entity.type
_entity.pdbx_description
1 polymer ?
#
loop_
_entity_poly.entity_id
_entity_poly.type
_entity_poly.pdbx_seq_one_letter_code
_entity_poly.pdbx_strand_id
1 'polypeptide(L)'
;MDGLSILKVYLENNTDKNVLFSLDYSSINGYMADPYWATSVLPYSSKYSTISWSQRTLEENLIFEVEDIEFELKAYDYWLSPNIVQKKIKIEL
;
A
#
# COMPACT_ATOMS: atom_id res chain seq x y z
N MET A 1 0.99 19.79 -1.87
CA MET A 1 1.09 18.34 -1.63
C MET A 1 -0.34 17.87 -1.67
N ASP A 2 -0.89 17.70 -2.88
CA ASP A 2 -2.34 17.49 -3.02
C ASP A 2 -2.50 16.14 -3.73
N GLY A 3 -1.92 15.11 -3.12
CA GLY A 3 -2.35 13.75 -3.36
C GLY A 3 -3.54 13.50 -2.45
N LEU A 4 -4.64 13.01 -3.00
CA LEU A 4 -5.76 12.52 -2.20
C LEU A 4 -5.23 11.49 -1.19
N SER A 5 -5.68 11.60 0.06
CA SER A 5 -5.47 10.54 1.06
C SER A 5 -6.49 9.43 0.79
N ILE A 6 -6.09 8.38 0.08
CA ILE A 6 -7.05 7.38 -0.43
C ILE A 6 -7.16 6.18 0.51
N LEU A 7 -6.07 5.74 1.17
CA LEU A 7 -6.13 4.59 2.07
C LEU A 7 -5.26 4.79 3.32
N LYS A 8 -5.86 4.66 4.51
CA LYS A 8 -5.15 4.64 5.79
C LYS A 8 -4.98 3.20 6.27
N VAL A 9 -3.77 2.84 6.65
CA VAL A 9 -3.44 1.50 7.16
C VAL A 9 -2.90 1.57 8.57
N TYR A 10 -3.26 0.56 9.37
CA TYR A 10 -2.64 0.26 10.65
C TYR A 10 -1.82 -1.01 10.51
N LEU A 11 -0.53 -0.91 10.75
CA LEU A 11 0.42 -2.01 10.63
C LEU A 11 0.90 -2.41 12.01
N GLU A 12 0.88 -3.70 12.29
CA GLU A 12 1.40 -4.28 13.53
C GLU A 12 2.53 -5.25 13.17
N ASN A 13 3.69 -5.04 13.77
CA ASN A 13 4.83 -5.92 13.63
C ASN A 13 5.07 -6.67 14.93
N ASN A 14 4.66 -7.94 14.94
CA ASN A 14 4.85 -8.85 16.08
C ASN A 14 6.12 -9.71 15.96
N THR A 15 7.06 -9.32 15.11
CA THR A 15 8.36 -9.98 14.95
C THR A 15 9.46 -9.27 15.74
N ASP A 16 10.61 -9.93 15.87
CA ASP A 16 11.83 -9.41 16.49
C ASP A 16 12.71 -8.59 15.52
N LYS A 17 12.24 -8.34 14.30
CA LYS A 17 12.97 -7.62 13.24
C LYS A 17 12.22 -6.37 12.80
N ASN A 18 12.95 -5.43 12.21
CA ASN A 18 12.30 -4.33 11.48
C ASN A 18 11.68 -4.90 10.20
N VAL A 19 10.40 -4.63 9.97
CA VAL A 19 9.68 -5.12 8.78
C VAL A 19 9.39 -3.93 7.87
N LEU A 20 9.80 -4.04 6.60
CA LEU A 20 9.39 -3.17 5.52
C LEU A 20 8.09 -3.67 4.91
N PHE A 21 7.23 -2.74 4.55
CA PHE A 21 5.98 -2.97 3.83
C PHE A 21 5.99 -2.17 2.53
N SER A 22 5.57 -2.82 1.45
CA SER A 22 5.37 -2.20 0.13
C SER A 22 4.14 -2.80 -0.54
N LEU A 23 3.70 -2.17 -1.63
CA LEU A 23 2.62 -2.65 -2.47
C LEU A 23 3.14 -2.92 -3.89
N ASP A 24 2.70 -4.03 -4.46
CA ASP A 24 2.90 -4.37 -5.87
C ASP A 24 1.53 -4.57 -6.55
N TYR A 25 1.50 -4.53 -7.87
CA TYR A 25 0.32 -4.80 -8.69
C TYR A 25 -0.93 -4.02 -8.24
N SER A 26 -0.73 -2.74 -7.91
CA SER A 26 -1.79 -1.88 -7.39
C SER A 26 -2.68 -1.36 -8.52
N SER A 27 -3.99 -1.39 -8.32
CA SER A 27 -4.98 -0.82 -9.23
C SER A 27 -6.10 -0.11 -8.48
N ILE A 28 -6.69 0.91 -9.10
CA ILE A 28 -7.90 1.59 -8.65
C ILE A 28 -8.95 1.45 -9.75
N ASN A 29 -10.14 0.95 -9.41
CA ASN A 29 -11.23 0.67 -10.36
C ASN A 29 -10.74 -0.17 -11.56
N GLY A 30 -9.88 -1.15 -11.32
CA GLY A 30 -9.26 -1.98 -12.36
C GLY A 30 -8.14 -1.32 -13.20
N TYR A 31 -7.85 -0.03 -13.02
CA TYR A 31 -6.73 0.65 -13.70
C TYR A 31 -5.45 0.55 -12.89
N MET A 32 -4.36 0.10 -13.51
CA MET A 32 -3.05 0.03 -12.88
C MET A 32 -2.59 1.42 -12.41
N ALA A 33 -2.37 1.55 -11.11
CA ALA A 33 -2.01 2.79 -10.46
C ALA A 33 -1.06 2.47 -9.31
N ASP A 34 0.22 2.76 -9.49
CA ASP A 34 1.22 2.54 -8.46
C ASP A 34 1.16 3.67 -7.41
N PRO A 35 1.08 3.32 -6.11
CA PRO A 35 1.04 4.31 -5.04
C PRO A 35 2.44 4.85 -4.72
N TYR A 36 2.47 6.02 -4.10
CA TYR A 36 3.65 6.55 -3.43
C TYR A 36 3.73 6.00 -2.00
N TRP A 37 4.12 4.73 -1.86
CA TRP A 37 4.16 4.12 -0.55
C TRP A 37 5.19 3.00 -0.38
N ALA A 38 6.01 3.16 0.65
CA ALA A 38 6.71 2.09 1.34
C ALA A 38 6.95 2.57 2.77
N THR A 39 6.94 1.67 3.75
CA THR A 39 7.18 2.06 5.14
C THR A 39 7.80 0.94 5.94
N SER A 40 8.39 1.25 7.09
CA SER A 40 8.84 0.23 8.03
C SER A 40 8.19 0.38 9.40
N VAL A 41 8.12 -0.74 10.11
CA VAL A 41 7.63 -0.85 11.48
C VAL A 41 8.68 -1.59 12.31
N LEU A 42 9.10 -0.97 13.42
CA LEU A 42 10.10 -1.53 14.32
C LEU A 42 9.60 -2.82 14.99
N PRO A 43 10.51 -3.68 15.51
CA PRO A 43 10.13 -4.88 16.24
C PRO A 43 9.08 -4.61 17.33
N TYR A 44 8.10 -5.51 17.47
CA TYR A 44 7.04 -5.46 18.50
C TYR A 44 6.33 -4.10 18.62
N SER A 45 6.13 -3.42 17.50
CA SER A 45 5.52 -2.08 17.46
C SER A 45 4.44 -1.97 16.39
N SER A 46 3.73 -0.85 16.39
CA SER A 46 2.71 -0.56 15.39
C SER A 46 2.84 0.84 14.82
N LYS A 47 2.25 1.05 13.64
CA LYS A 47 2.32 2.31 12.91
C LYS A 47 1.04 2.56 12.11
N TYR A 48 0.54 3.79 12.18
CA TYR A 48 -0.42 4.30 11.20
C TYR A 48 0.33 4.89 10.01
N SER A 49 -0.12 4.57 8.80
CA SER A 49 0.44 5.12 7.57
C SER A 49 -0.68 5.45 6.57
N THR A 50 -0.37 6.34 5.64
CA THR A 50 -1.28 6.73 4.56
C THR A 50 -0.64 6.33 3.24
N ILE A 51 -1.39 5.60 2.43
CA ILE A 51 -1.07 5.29 1.05
C ILE A 51 -1.77 6.33 0.18
N SER A 52 -1.02 6.95 -0.73
CA SER A 52 -1.54 7.95 -1.65
C SER A 52 -1.14 7.62 -3.08
N TRP A 53 -2.00 8.04 -4.01
CA TRP A 53 -1.77 7.95 -5.44
C TRP A 53 -1.70 9.36 -6.03
N SER A 54 -1.08 9.47 -7.20
CA SER A 54 -1.04 10.73 -7.94
C SER A 54 -2.43 11.12 -8.39
N GLN A 55 -2.83 12.36 -8.12
CA GLN A 55 -4.06 12.92 -8.68
C GLN A 55 -4.07 12.84 -10.21
N ARG A 56 -2.93 13.09 -10.85
CA ARG A 56 -2.77 12.98 -12.30
C ARG A 56 -3.11 11.57 -12.81
N THR A 57 -2.71 10.52 -12.09
CA THR A 57 -3.04 9.13 -12.46
C THR A 57 -4.54 8.89 -12.42
N LEU A 58 -5.25 9.45 -11.43
CA LEU A 58 -6.71 9.34 -11.36
C LEU A 58 -7.39 10.10 -12.52
N GLU A 59 -6.97 11.33 -12.76
CA GLU A 59 -7.52 12.18 -13.81
C GLU A 59 -7.28 11.61 -15.22
N GLU A 60 -6.07 11.13 -15.52
CA GLU A 60 -5.73 10.54 -16.82
C GLU A 60 -6.49 9.24 -17.11
N ASN A 61 -6.91 8.51 -16.06
CA ASN A 61 -7.73 7.30 -16.18
C ASN A 61 -9.23 7.56 -15.99
N LEU A 62 -9.67 8.83 -15.91
CA LEU A 62 -11.06 9.23 -15.72
C LEU A 62 -11.71 8.65 -14.45
N ILE A 63 -10.91 8.49 -13.39
CA ILE A 63 -11.36 8.00 -12.09
C ILE A 63 -11.78 9.20 -11.23
N PHE A 64 -13.09 9.42 -11.14
CA PHE A 64 -13.69 10.50 -10.33
C PHE A 64 -14.18 10.01 -8.96
N GLU A 65 -14.50 8.73 -8.86
CA GLU A 65 -14.91 8.05 -7.64
C GLU A 65 -14.10 6.75 -7.52
N VAL A 66 -13.67 6.41 -6.31
CA VAL A 66 -12.94 5.17 -6.03
C VAL A 66 -13.97 4.13 -5.57
N GLU A 67 -14.17 3.09 -6.38
CA GLU A 67 -15.12 2.00 -6.14
C GLU A 67 -14.39 0.74 -5.63
N ASP A 68 -13.21 0.46 -6.19
CA ASP A 68 -12.36 -0.62 -5.72
C ASP A 68 -10.87 -0.29 -5.75
N ILE A 69 -10.13 -0.91 -4.84
CA ILE A 69 -8.67 -0.89 -4.79
C ILE A 69 -8.19 -2.33 -4.69
N GLU A 70 -7.32 -2.75 -5.62
CA GLU A 70 -6.61 -4.02 -5.55
C GLU A 70 -5.11 -3.79 -5.42
N PHE A 71 -4.42 -4.61 -4.64
CA PHE A 71 -2.96 -4.61 -4.54
C PHE A 71 -2.45 -5.92 -3.97
N GLU A 72 -1.16 -6.17 -4.15
CA GLU A 72 -0.41 -7.19 -3.43
C GLU A 72 0.41 -6.54 -2.31
N LEU A 73 0.05 -6.81 -1.06
CA LEU A 73 0.81 -6.36 0.12
C LEU A 73 2.02 -7.28 0.32
N LYS A 74 3.20 -6.67 0.44
CA LYS A 74 4.45 -7.36 0.78
C LYS A 74 4.95 -6.89 2.14
N ALA A 75 5.44 -7.83 2.94
CA ALA A 75 6.18 -7.56 4.17
C ALA A 75 7.50 -8.34 4.17
N TYR A 76 8.63 -7.68 4.42
CA TYR A 76 9.96 -8.26 4.27
C TYR A 76 11.01 -7.58 5.16
N ASP A 77 12.12 -8.26 5.42
CA ASP A 77 13.23 -7.80 6.28
C ASP A 77 14.14 -6.79 5.55
N TYR A 78 14.49 -7.08 4.30
CA TYR A 78 15.26 -6.22 3.40
C TYR A 78 14.88 -6.52 1.95
N TRP A 79 15.08 -5.59 1.01
CA TRP A 79 14.59 -5.64 -0.38
C TRP A 79 14.86 -6.95 -1.14
N LEU A 80 15.98 -7.62 -0.88
CA LEU A 80 16.36 -8.88 -1.54
C LEU A 80 15.97 -10.13 -0.74
N SER A 81 15.37 -9.96 0.44
CA SER A 81 14.92 -11.07 1.27
C SER A 81 13.63 -11.65 0.71
N PRO A 82 13.38 -12.96 0.92
CA PRO A 82 12.06 -13.52 0.72
C PRO A 82 11.00 -12.75 1.50
N ASN A 83 9.80 -12.64 0.93
CA ASN A 83 8.66 -12.03 1.59
C ASN A 83 8.25 -12.87 2.82
N ILE A 84 8.09 -12.22 3.97
CA ILE A 84 7.47 -12.79 5.18
C ILE A 84 5.97 -12.93 4.95
N VAL A 85 5.37 -11.90 4.34
CA VAL A 85 3.97 -11.90 3.89
C VAL A 85 3.94 -11.42 2.44
N GLN A 86 3.15 -12.11 1.62
CA GLN A 86 2.77 -11.67 0.30
C GLN A 86 1.31 -12.04 0.09
N LYS A 87 0.43 -11.04 -0.04
CA LYS A 87 -1.01 -11.28 -0.08
C LYS A 87 -1.70 -10.31 -1.02
N LYS A 88 -2.48 -10.86 -1.96
CA LYS A 88 -3.44 -10.08 -2.76
C LYS A 88 -4.61 -9.64 -1.88
N ILE A 89 -4.96 -8.37 -1.95
CA ILE A 89 -6.05 -7.72 -1.23
C ILE A 89 -6.90 -6.96 -2.24
N LYS A 90 -8.22 -7.06 -2.08
CA LYS A 90 -9.21 -6.24 -2.77
C LYS A 90 -10.07 -5.55 -1.72
N ILE A 91 -10.32 -4.27 -1.91
CA ILE A 91 -11.21 -3.44 -1.09
C ILE A 91 -12.29 -2.90 -2.01
N GLU A 92 -13.54 -3.08 -1.64
CA GLU A 92 -14.72 -2.50 -2.32
C GLU A 92 -15.29 -1.42 -1.39
N LEU A 93 -15.61 -0.23 -1.94
CA LEU A 93 -16.00 0.97 -1.19
C LEU A 93 -17.48 1.34 -1.35
#